data_AF-A0A1N6J7E0-F1
#
_entry.id   AF-A0A1N6J7E0-F1
#
_cell.length_a   1.000
_cell.length_b   1.000
_cell.length_c   1.000
_cell.angle_alpha   90.00
_cell.angle_beta   90.00
_cell.angle_gamma   90.00
#
_symmetry.space_group_name_H-M   'P 1'
#
loop_
_entity.id
_entity.type
_entity.pdbx_description
1 polymer ?
#
loop_
_entity_poly.entity_id
_entity_poly.type
_entity_poly.pdbx_seq_one_letter_code
_entity_poly.pdbx_strand_id
1 'polypeptide(L)'
;MKKLFTLFSIVLSSVIYSQNIQAELFLNENQIEESFKSDSRIEKLFTQNSKDSILVVTEIKNDSLFSIYVKNNGQKDIQLIPQDNKLTLIQEALTPDKKWKPIEFWINSDCGMSYLKEINVKSGEIISLNSKKYKGNFKTKIRFKLLIDKKVYYSNSITASINKSKFEKSIWYKRFKEMYYPDKTESEVENILFLNK
;
A
#
# COMPACT_ATOMS: atom_id res chain seq x y z
N MET A 1 -9.26 9.53 -42.34
CA MET A 1 -7.99 9.28 -41.61
C MET A 1 -7.92 10.08 -40.30
N LYS A 2 -8.78 9.79 -39.31
CA LYS A 2 -8.75 10.46 -37.98
C LYS A 2 -8.86 9.50 -36.78
N LYS A 3 -9.02 8.19 -37.02
CA LYS A 3 -9.16 7.16 -35.97
C LYS A 3 -7.86 6.44 -35.60
N LEU A 4 -6.76 6.68 -36.31
CA LEU A 4 -5.48 5.98 -36.09
C LEU A 4 -4.55 6.72 -35.11
N PHE A 5 -4.64 8.05 -35.02
CA PHE A 5 -3.80 8.84 -34.12
C PHE A 5 -4.24 8.76 -32.66
N THR A 6 -5.53 8.62 -32.36
CA THR A 6 -6.04 8.59 -30.98
C THR A 6 -5.69 7.30 -30.24
N LEU A 7 -5.56 6.17 -30.96
CA LEU A 7 -5.21 4.88 -30.36
C LEU A 7 -3.72 4.83 -29.93
N PHE A 8 -2.83 5.44 -30.74
CA PHE A 8 -1.39 5.48 -30.46
C PHE A 8 -1.07 6.30 -29.21
N SER A 9 -1.76 7.43 -29.02
CA SER A 9 -1.56 8.32 -27.85
C SER A 9 -1.95 7.66 -26.53
N ILE A 10 -3.01 6.84 -26.52
CA ILE A 10 -3.52 6.16 -25.31
C ILE A 10 -2.62 4.97 -24.93
N VAL A 11 -2.13 4.23 -25.92
CA VAL A 11 -1.20 3.12 -25.67
C VAL A 11 0.14 3.65 -25.17
N LEU A 12 0.65 4.75 -25.71
CA LEU A 12 1.92 5.32 -25.26
C LEU A 12 1.85 5.87 -23.82
N SER A 13 0.75 6.53 -23.43
CA SER A 13 0.59 7.07 -22.08
C SER A 13 0.46 5.97 -21.01
N SER A 14 -0.24 4.87 -21.32
CA SER A 14 -0.37 3.73 -20.40
C SER A 14 0.96 2.98 -20.17
N VAL A 15 1.81 2.87 -21.19
CA VAL A 15 3.15 2.27 -21.07
C VAL A 15 4.07 3.13 -20.20
N ILE A 16 4.09 4.45 -20.41
CA ILE A 16 4.90 5.38 -19.61
C ILE A 16 4.44 5.36 -18.14
N TYR A 17 3.13 5.37 -17.90
CA TYR A 17 2.57 5.29 -16.55
C TYR A 17 2.95 3.98 -15.85
N SER A 18 2.83 2.84 -16.55
CA SER A 18 3.22 1.52 -16.02
C SER A 18 4.72 1.43 -15.70
N GLN A 19 5.57 2.00 -16.55
CA GLN A 19 7.02 2.06 -16.31
C GLN A 19 7.36 2.90 -15.07
N ASN A 20 6.73 4.06 -14.90
CA ASN A 20 6.92 4.91 -13.73
C ASN A 20 6.51 4.19 -12.43
N ILE A 21 5.38 3.47 -12.46
CA ILE A 21 4.95 2.67 -11.31
C ILE A 21 5.96 1.56 -11.00
N GLN A 22 6.68 1.01 -11.96
CA GLN A 22 7.70 -0.03 -11.68
C GLN A 22 9.04 0.57 -11.25
N ALA A 23 9.37 1.77 -11.70
CA ALA A 23 10.70 2.35 -11.54
C ALA A 23 10.86 3.16 -10.25
N GLU A 24 9.90 4.02 -9.89
CA GLU A 24 10.10 5.05 -8.86
C GLU A 24 9.08 4.95 -7.71
N LEU A 25 9.34 5.65 -6.60
CA LEU A 25 8.38 5.77 -5.49
C LEU A 25 7.02 6.28 -5.99
N PHE A 26 5.95 5.53 -5.78
CA PHE A 26 4.65 5.82 -6.40
C PHE A 26 3.50 5.78 -5.39
N LEU A 27 2.35 6.38 -5.73
CA LEU A 27 1.15 6.30 -4.91
C LEU A 27 0.76 4.83 -4.69
N ASN A 28 0.43 4.47 -3.45
CA ASN A 28 -0.10 3.15 -3.16
C ASN A 28 -1.51 2.99 -3.76
N GLU A 29 -1.75 1.84 -4.39
CA GLU A 29 -3.03 1.51 -5.03
C GLU A 29 -3.60 0.18 -4.50
N ASN A 30 -3.43 -0.09 -3.19
CA ASN A 30 -4.03 -1.27 -2.58
C ASN A 30 -5.56 -1.27 -2.76
N GLN A 31 -6.17 -2.44 -2.75
CA GLN A 31 -7.62 -2.60 -2.88
C GLN A 31 -8.11 -3.71 -1.95
N ILE A 32 -9.18 -3.44 -1.22
CA ILE A 32 -9.87 -4.45 -0.41
C ILE A 32 -10.56 -5.45 -1.34
N GLU A 33 -10.35 -6.74 -1.06
CA GLU A 33 -10.98 -7.84 -1.79
C GLU A 33 -12.33 -8.18 -1.17
N GLU A 34 -13.39 -7.53 -1.67
CA GLU A 34 -14.75 -7.62 -1.08
C GLU A 34 -15.33 -9.04 -1.05
N SER A 35 -14.94 -9.89 -2.00
CA SER A 35 -15.38 -11.28 -2.09
C SER A 35 -14.55 -12.26 -1.24
N PHE A 36 -13.53 -11.75 -0.53
CA PHE A 36 -12.66 -12.59 0.29
C PHE A 36 -13.45 -13.27 1.42
N LYS A 37 -13.14 -14.56 1.62
CA LYS A 37 -13.59 -15.33 2.77
C LYS A 37 -12.37 -16.02 3.37
N SER A 38 -12.16 -15.82 4.67
CA SER A 38 -11.09 -16.51 5.40
C SER A 38 -11.33 -18.02 5.36
N ASP A 39 -10.24 -18.78 5.32
CA ASP A 39 -10.23 -20.23 5.44
C ASP A 39 -9.22 -20.66 6.52
N SER A 40 -9.23 -21.95 6.84
CA SER A 40 -8.34 -22.49 7.88
C SER A 40 -6.84 -22.30 7.58
N ARG A 41 -6.43 -22.12 6.32
CA ARG A 41 -5.04 -21.85 5.94
C ARG A 41 -4.69 -20.41 6.30
N ILE A 42 -5.55 -19.44 5.97
CA ILE A 42 -5.35 -18.04 6.32
C ILE A 42 -5.30 -17.85 7.83
N GLU A 43 -6.22 -18.47 8.58
CA GLU A 43 -6.23 -18.36 10.05
C GLU A 43 -4.90 -18.82 10.68
N LYS A 44 -4.28 -19.87 10.13
CA LYS A 44 -2.99 -20.40 10.61
C LYS A 44 -1.82 -19.44 10.41
N LEU A 45 -1.93 -18.49 9.47
CA LEU A 45 -0.89 -17.48 9.26
C LEU A 45 -0.75 -16.54 10.47
N PHE A 46 -1.79 -16.42 11.30
CA PHE A 46 -1.86 -15.55 12.46
C PHE A 46 -1.50 -16.26 13.78
N THR A 47 -0.84 -17.41 13.73
CA THR A 47 -0.45 -18.21 14.92
C THR A 47 0.64 -17.58 15.79
N GLN A 48 1.11 -16.39 15.43
CA GLN A 48 2.09 -15.65 16.23
C GLN A 48 1.43 -15.06 17.47
N ASN A 49 2.01 -15.35 18.65
CA ASN A 49 1.65 -14.69 19.91
C ASN A 49 2.08 -13.23 19.87
N SER A 50 1.22 -12.36 19.33
CA SER A 50 1.36 -10.91 19.43
C SER A 50 0.25 -10.34 20.31
N LYS A 51 0.60 -9.33 21.11
CA LYS A 51 -0.34 -8.58 21.94
C LYS A 51 -1.00 -7.43 21.18
N ASP A 52 -0.66 -7.23 19.91
CA ASP A 52 -1.27 -6.19 19.10
C ASP A 52 -2.74 -6.52 18.78
N SER A 53 -3.58 -5.48 18.83
CA SER A 53 -5.00 -5.54 18.49
C SER A 53 -5.24 -5.77 17.00
N ILE A 54 -4.27 -5.47 16.15
CA ILE A 54 -4.31 -5.73 14.71
C ILE A 54 -3.06 -6.51 14.34
N LEU A 55 -3.26 -7.58 13.57
CA LEU A 55 -2.18 -8.34 12.97
C LEU A 55 -2.25 -8.19 11.46
N VAL A 56 -1.08 -8.06 10.82
CA VAL A 56 -0.97 -7.95 9.37
C VAL A 56 -0.06 -9.06 8.87
N VAL A 57 -0.51 -9.80 7.87
CA VAL A 57 0.28 -10.82 7.18
C VAL A 57 0.28 -10.53 5.69
N THR A 58 1.37 -10.85 5.01
CA THR A 58 1.53 -10.68 3.57
C THR A 58 2.07 -11.96 2.94
N GLU A 59 1.48 -12.34 1.81
CA GLU A 59 1.92 -13.43 0.94
C GLU A 59 2.02 -12.94 -0.51
N ILE A 60 2.83 -13.62 -1.33
CA ILE A 60 2.81 -13.41 -2.78
C ILE A 60 1.58 -14.15 -3.33
N LYS A 61 0.63 -13.41 -3.90
CA LYS A 61 -0.56 -13.99 -4.54
C LYS A 61 -0.21 -14.58 -5.91
N ASN A 62 0.55 -13.82 -6.69
CA ASN A 62 1.02 -14.20 -8.02
C ASN A 62 2.20 -13.31 -8.45
N ASP A 63 2.58 -13.36 -9.73
CA ASP A 63 3.72 -12.60 -10.24
C ASP A 63 3.61 -11.08 -10.08
N SER A 64 2.39 -10.55 -10.00
CA SER A 64 2.09 -9.11 -10.04
C SER A 64 1.40 -8.59 -8.78
N LEU A 65 1.00 -9.45 -7.85
CA LEU A 65 0.25 -9.06 -6.65
C LEU A 65 0.76 -9.71 -5.37
N PHE A 66 0.72 -8.94 -4.30
CA PHE A 66 0.69 -9.43 -2.92
C PHE A 66 -0.75 -9.53 -2.44
N SER A 67 -1.03 -10.55 -1.63
CA SER A 67 -2.19 -10.56 -0.74
C SER A 67 -1.74 -10.09 0.64
N ILE A 68 -2.54 -9.22 1.24
CA ILE A 68 -2.32 -8.66 2.57
C ILE A 68 -3.55 -9.01 3.39
N TYR A 69 -3.36 -9.75 4.48
CA TYR A 69 -4.42 -10.13 5.40
C TYR A 69 -4.31 -9.27 6.64
N VAL A 70 -5.43 -8.66 7.04
CA VAL A 70 -5.52 -7.85 8.26
C VAL A 70 -6.52 -8.52 9.19
N LYS A 71 -6.05 -8.97 10.35
CA LYS A 71 -6.87 -9.59 11.38
C LYS A 71 -7.13 -8.61 12.51
N ASN A 72 -8.40 -8.44 12.88
CA ASN A 72 -8.74 -7.85 14.16
C ASN A 72 -8.47 -8.88 15.27
N ASN A 73 -7.33 -8.74 15.94
CA ASN A 73 -6.92 -9.61 17.05
C ASN A 73 -7.36 -9.07 18.42
N GLY A 74 -8.02 -7.90 18.44
CA GLY A 74 -8.60 -7.32 19.64
C GLY A 74 -9.92 -7.99 20.03
N GLN A 75 -10.36 -7.72 21.26
CA GLN A 75 -11.65 -8.21 21.79
C GLN A 75 -12.86 -7.38 21.34
N LYS A 76 -12.62 -6.23 20.71
CA LYS A 76 -13.67 -5.32 20.26
C LYS A 76 -13.65 -5.24 18.75
N ASP A 77 -14.83 -5.03 18.18
CA ASP A 77 -15.00 -4.69 16.78
C ASP A 77 -14.25 -3.39 16.46
N ILE A 78 -13.71 -3.30 15.24
CA ILE A 78 -13.06 -2.10 14.74
C ILE A 78 -13.82 -1.60 13.51
N GLN A 79 -13.90 -0.29 13.38
CA GLN A 79 -14.44 0.35 12.19
C GLN A 79 -13.26 0.85 11.36
N LEU A 80 -13.18 0.38 10.11
CA LEU A 80 -12.22 0.87 9.13
C LEU A 80 -12.94 1.81 8.17
N ILE A 81 -12.30 2.94 7.87
CA ILE A 81 -12.80 3.94 6.92
C ILE A 81 -11.85 3.93 5.71
N PRO A 82 -12.04 3.01 4.75
CA PRO A 82 -11.28 3.03 3.51
C PRO A 82 -11.54 4.30 2.69
N GLN A 83 -10.52 4.71 1.96
CA GLN A 83 -10.60 5.75 0.94
C GLN A 83 -10.66 5.08 -0.43
N ASP A 84 -11.76 5.22 -1.17
CA ASP A 84 -11.93 4.61 -2.50
C ASP A 84 -11.62 3.10 -2.50
N ASN A 85 -12.11 2.39 -1.47
CA ASN A 85 -11.87 0.96 -1.21
C ASN A 85 -10.39 0.57 -0.92
N LYS A 86 -9.56 1.55 -0.58
CA LYS A 86 -8.16 1.39 -0.15
C LYS A 86 -8.00 1.65 1.34
N LEU A 87 -7.14 0.90 2.03
CA LEU A 87 -6.75 1.24 3.41
C LEU A 87 -5.46 2.06 3.42
N THR A 88 -5.28 2.92 4.43
CA THR A 88 -4.08 3.75 4.62
C THR A 88 -2.84 2.88 4.87
N LEU A 89 -2.20 2.45 3.80
CA LEU A 89 -1.17 1.42 3.78
C LEU A 89 -0.16 1.71 2.67
N ILE A 90 1.12 1.50 2.99
CA ILE A 90 2.23 1.63 2.02
C ILE A 90 3.18 0.44 2.11
N GLN A 91 3.88 0.17 1.02
CA GLN A 91 4.96 -0.78 0.95
C GLN A 91 6.30 -0.15 1.34
N GLU A 92 7.07 -0.84 2.17
CA GLU A 92 8.46 -0.53 2.47
C GLU A 92 9.39 -1.63 1.97
N ALA A 93 10.61 -1.24 1.62
CA ALA A 93 11.67 -2.17 1.25
C ALA A 93 12.91 -1.95 2.13
N LEU A 94 13.62 -3.05 2.40
CA LEU A 94 14.89 -2.99 3.12
C LEU A 94 15.99 -2.51 2.17
N THR A 95 16.74 -1.51 2.59
CA THR A 95 17.86 -0.97 1.82
C THR A 95 19.14 -1.81 2.03
N PRO A 96 20.18 -1.61 1.19
CA PRO A 96 21.49 -2.23 1.42
C PRO A 96 22.09 -1.95 2.80
N ASP A 97 21.86 -0.75 3.35
CA ASP A 97 22.27 -0.35 4.71
C ASP A 97 21.32 -0.85 5.82
N LYS A 98 20.46 -1.83 5.52
CA LYS A 98 19.54 -2.50 6.46
C LYS A 98 18.53 -1.57 7.13
N LYS A 99 18.15 -0.49 6.46
CA LYS A 99 17.07 0.40 6.90
C LYS A 99 15.81 0.15 6.10
N TRP A 100 14.65 0.22 6.74
CA TRP A 100 13.39 0.20 6.02
C TRP A 100 13.14 1.58 5.42
N LYS A 101 12.85 1.62 4.12
CA LYS A 101 12.44 2.84 3.42
C LYS A 101 11.12 2.63 2.68
N PRO A 102 10.25 3.66 2.64
CA PRO A 102 9.08 3.63 1.79
C PRO A 102 9.50 3.51 0.32
N ILE A 103 8.75 2.69 -0.43
CA ILE A 103 8.81 2.63 -1.89
C ILE A 103 7.47 3.01 -2.53
N GLU A 104 6.53 3.38 -1.67
CA GLU A 104 5.21 3.91 -1.99
C GLU A 104 4.88 5.04 -1.02
N PHE A 105 3.89 5.85 -1.38
CA PHE A 105 3.36 6.89 -0.52
C PHE A 105 1.84 6.90 -0.55
N TRP A 106 1.22 7.47 0.48
CA TRP A 106 -0.21 7.60 0.63
C TRP A 106 -0.66 9.05 0.41
N ILE A 107 -1.86 9.25 -0.14
CA ILE A 107 -2.48 10.58 -0.26
C ILE A 107 -3.92 10.49 0.23
N ASN A 108 -4.29 11.43 1.11
CA ASN A 108 -5.67 11.59 1.53
C ASN A 108 -6.48 12.27 0.42
N SER A 109 -7.68 11.77 0.16
CA SER A 109 -8.64 12.38 -0.74
C SER A 109 -9.25 13.61 -0.09
N ASP A 110 -9.36 14.70 -0.83
CA ASP A 110 -10.14 15.88 -0.40
C ASP A 110 -11.64 15.73 -0.74
N CYS A 111 -12.03 14.62 -1.39
CA CYS A 111 -13.41 14.33 -1.71
C CYS A 111 -14.07 13.50 -0.59
N GLY A 112 -15.03 14.09 0.12
CA GLY A 112 -15.75 13.39 1.20
C GLY A 112 -16.43 12.08 0.76
N MET A 113 -16.83 11.97 -0.51
CA MET A 113 -17.42 10.76 -1.09
C MET A 113 -16.46 9.55 -1.03
N SER A 114 -15.15 9.79 -1.00
CA SER A 114 -14.14 8.73 -0.95
C SER A 114 -14.19 7.91 0.34
N TYR A 115 -14.85 8.40 1.40
CA TYR A 115 -14.85 7.81 2.74
C TYR A 115 -16.21 7.27 3.18
N LEU A 116 -17.21 7.19 2.29
CA LEU A 116 -18.58 6.81 2.66
C LEU A 116 -18.76 5.34 3.05
N LYS A 117 -17.86 4.46 2.61
CA LYS A 117 -17.95 3.03 2.89
C LYS A 117 -17.19 2.73 4.17
N GLU A 118 -17.91 2.39 5.22
CA GLU A 118 -17.32 1.88 6.46
C GLU A 118 -17.31 0.35 6.44
N ILE A 119 -16.24 -0.24 6.97
CA ILE A 119 -16.12 -1.68 7.13
C ILE A 119 -15.99 -1.97 8.61
N ASN A 120 -17.01 -2.61 9.18
CA ASN A 120 -16.92 -3.15 10.53
C ASN A 120 -16.22 -4.52 10.45
N VAL A 121 -15.05 -4.63 11.07
CA VAL A 121 -14.28 -5.87 11.18
C VAL A 121 -14.43 -6.39 12.60
N LYS A 122 -15.17 -7.48 12.75
CA LYS A 122 -15.47 -8.08 14.05
C LYS A 122 -14.22 -8.59 14.74
N SER A 123 -14.28 -8.73 16.06
CA SER A 123 -13.23 -9.43 16.81
C SER A 123 -12.95 -10.82 16.19
N GLY A 124 -11.68 -11.08 15.86
CA GLY A 124 -11.21 -12.30 15.22
C GLY A 124 -11.33 -12.33 13.69
N GLU A 125 -12.06 -11.39 13.07
CA GLU A 125 -12.29 -11.37 11.63
C GLU A 125 -11.04 -10.95 10.85
N ILE A 126 -10.92 -11.50 9.63
CA ILE A 126 -9.83 -11.26 8.69
C ILE A 126 -10.39 -10.66 7.41
N ILE A 127 -9.81 -9.54 7.00
CA ILE A 127 -10.03 -8.96 5.66
C ILE A 127 -8.80 -9.15 4.79
N SER A 128 -8.98 -9.14 3.47
CA SER A 128 -7.91 -9.23 2.49
C SER A 128 -7.81 -7.95 1.67
N LEU A 129 -6.58 -7.56 1.36
CA LEU A 129 -6.25 -6.54 0.39
C LEU A 129 -5.29 -7.10 -0.64
N ASN A 130 -5.37 -6.59 -1.86
CA ASN A 130 -4.35 -6.81 -2.87
C ASN A 130 -3.50 -5.55 -3.03
N SER A 131 -2.19 -5.72 -3.11
CA SER A 131 -1.26 -4.64 -3.45
C SER A 131 -0.30 -5.08 -4.55
N LYS A 132 0.29 -4.12 -5.25
CA LYS A 132 1.17 -4.39 -6.38
C LYS A 132 2.45 -5.07 -5.93
N LYS A 133 2.81 -6.16 -6.60
CA LYS A 133 4.16 -6.72 -6.54
C LYS A 133 4.99 -6.12 -7.66
N TYR A 134 5.91 -5.25 -7.29
CA TYR A 134 6.86 -4.66 -8.21
C TYR A 134 7.80 -5.70 -8.81
N LYS A 135 8.34 -5.38 -9.98
CA LYS A 135 9.40 -6.14 -10.65
C LYS A 135 10.70 -5.33 -10.59
N GLY A 136 11.81 -6.02 -10.74
CA GLY A 136 13.13 -5.41 -10.88
C GLY A 136 14.25 -6.39 -10.58
N ASN A 137 15.48 -5.89 -10.57
CA ASN A 137 16.70 -6.69 -10.42
C ASN A 137 17.30 -6.63 -9.01
N PHE A 138 16.79 -5.77 -8.12
CA PHE A 138 17.26 -5.68 -6.74
C PHE A 138 16.40 -6.54 -5.82
N LYS A 139 16.94 -7.70 -5.44
CA LYS A 139 16.32 -8.61 -4.46
C LYS A 139 16.43 -8.02 -3.05
N THR A 140 15.31 -7.88 -2.36
CA THR A 140 15.22 -7.31 -1.02
C THR A 140 14.08 -7.92 -0.21
N LYS A 141 13.96 -7.52 1.07
CA LYS A 141 12.80 -7.79 1.90
C LYS A 141 11.80 -6.64 1.76
N ILE A 142 10.53 -7.00 1.66
CA ILE A 142 9.37 -6.11 1.62
C ILE A 142 8.55 -6.32 2.88
N ARG A 143 7.94 -5.25 3.40
CA ARG A 143 6.86 -5.31 4.38
C ARG A 143 5.81 -4.25 4.05
N PHE A 144 4.63 -4.41 4.60
CA PHE A 144 3.57 -3.40 4.53
C PHE A 144 3.46 -2.68 5.87
N LYS A 145 3.24 -1.36 5.79
CA LYS A 145 3.03 -0.45 6.91
C LYS A 145 1.59 0.05 6.83
N LEU A 146 0.76 -0.37 7.79
CA LEU A 146 -0.65 -0.05 7.90
C LEU A 146 -0.85 0.98 9.01
N LEU A 147 -1.60 2.06 8.75
CA LEU A 147 -1.98 3.05 9.75
C LEU A 147 -3.48 2.93 10.06
N ILE A 148 -3.81 2.65 11.33
CA ILE A 148 -5.19 2.67 11.86
C ILE A 148 -5.15 3.48 13.16
N ASP A 149 -6.01 4.49 13.30
CA ASP A 149 -6.15 5.33 14.49
C ASP A 149 -4.82 5.83 15.08
N LYS A 150 -3.94 6.37 14.23
CA LYS A 150 -2.60 6.87 14.58
C LYS A 150 -1.63 5.80 15.10
N LYS A 151 -2.00 4.51 15.07
CA LYS A 151 -1.11 3.38 15.37
C LYS A 151 -0.67 2.70 14.08
N VAL A 152 0.63 2.45 13.99
CA VAL A 152 1.25 1.75 12.86
C VAL A 152 1.37 0.27 13.19
N TYR A 153 0.97 -0.57 12.24
CA TYR A 153 1.12 -2.02 12.26
C TYR A 153 1.95 -2.45 11.06
N TYR A 154 2.82 -3.43 11.24
CA TYR A 154 3.66 -3.95 10.18
C TYR A 154 3.30 -5.39 9.85
N SER A 155 3.38 -5.74 8.57
CA SER A 155 3.32 -7.13 8.17
C SER A 155 4.65 -7.87 8.39
N ASN A 156 4.62 -9.20 8.24
CA ASN A 156 5.83 -10.00 8.11
C ASN A 156 6.68 -9.54 6.90
N SER A 157 7.99 -9.77 6.99
CA SER A 157 8.87 -9.48 5.85
C SER A 157 8.84 -10.62 4.83
N ILE A 158 8.69 -10.31 3.54
CA ILE A 158 8.76 -11.26 2.43
C ILE A 158 9.86 -10.89 1.45
N THR A 159 10.53 -11.87 0.85
CA THR A 159 11.56 -11.61 -0.16
C THR A 159 10.92 -11.35 -1.51
N ALA A 160 11.25 -10.23 -2.15
CA ALA A 160 10.81 -9.88 -3.50
C ALA A 160 11.91 -9.08 -4.23
N SER A 161 11.62 -8.66 -5.47
CA SER A 161 12.54 -7.83 -6.24
C SER A 161 11.89 -6.52 -6.65
N ILE A 162 12.67 -5.44 -6.63
CA ILE A 162 12.26 -4.10 -7.05
C ILE A 162 13.35 -3.47 -7.91
N ASN A 163 13.07 -2.34 -8.56
CA ASN A 163 14.14 -1.48 -9.08
C ASN A 163 14.69 -0.61 -7.93
N LYS A 164 16.01 -0.38 -7.86
CA LYS A 164 16.59 0.46 -6.79
C LYS A 164 16.08 1.90 -6.80
N SER A 165 15.73 2.42 -7.98
CA SER A 165 15.10 3.74 -8.17
C SER A 165 13.76 3.87 -7.42
N LYS A 166 13.18 2.78 -6.92
CA LYS A 166 12.01 2.83 -6.03
C LYS A 166 12.25 3.59 -4.73
N PHE A 167 13.50 3.75 -4.32
CA PHE A 167 13.86 4.57 -3.16
C PHE A 167 13.94 6.07 -3.49
N GLU A 168 13.81 6.44 -4.75
CA GLU A 168 13.90 7.83 -5.22
C GLU A 168 12.49 8.41 -5.34
N LYS A 169 12.33 9.66 -4.87
CA LYS A 169 11.07 10.40 -4.96
C LYS A 169 10.74 10.69 -6.41
N SER A 170 9.63 10.14 -6.88
CA SER A 170 9.17 10.37 -8.25
C SER A 170 8.72 11.80 -8.49
N ILE A 171 8.52 12.12 -9.77
CA ILE A 171 7.84 13.36 -10.18
C ILE A 171 6.44 13.47 -9.57
N TRP A 172 5.75 12.35 -9.34
CA TRP A 172 4.41 12.34 -8.76
C TRP A 172 4.43 12.76 -7.30
N TYR A 173 5.38 12.23 -6.52
CA TYR A 173 5.56 12.69 -5.14
C TYR A 173 5.73 14.21 -5.07
N LYS A 174 6.59 14.78 -5.92
CA LYS A 174 6.85 16.24 -5.96
C LYS A 174 5.59 17.02 -6.30
N ARG A 175 4.85 16.60 -7.34
CA ARG A 175 3.59 17.25 -7.76
C ARG A 175 2.53 17.19 -6.68
N PHE A 176 2.38 16.06 -6.01
CA PHE A 176 1.40 15.89 -4.95
C PHE A 176 1.77 16.71 -3.71
N LYS A 177 3.05 16.76 -3.34
CA LYS A 177 3.54 17.68 -2.32
C LYS A 177 3.18 19.13 -2.65
N GLU A 178 3.51 19.60 -3.85
CA GLU A 178 3.26 20.98 -4.28
C GLU A 178 1.76 21.30 -4.30
N MET A 179 0.92 20.35 -4.70
CA MET A 179 -0.52 20.55 -4.82
C MET A 179 -1.24 20.56 -3.47
N TYR A 180 -0.95 19.59 -2.61
CA TYR A 180 -1.73 19.37 -1.37
C TYR A 180 -1.05 19.94 -0.12
N TYR A 181 0.27 20.16 -0.17
CA TYR A 181 1.07 20.57 0.98
C TYR A 181 2.13 21.65 0.63
N PRO A 182 1.75 22.73 -0.09
CA PRO A 182 2.71 23.74 -0.57
C PRO A 182 3.50 24.42 0.55
N ASP A 183 2.87 24.60 1.72
CA ASP A 183 3.46 25.33 2.85
C ASP A 183 4.16 24.43 3.88
N LYS A 184 4.16 23.10 3.67
CA LYS A 184 4.78 22.15 4.59
C LYS A 184 6.23 21.89 4.22
N THR A 185 7.07 21.75 5.24
CA THR A 185 8.44 21.28 5.07
C THR A 185 8.47 19.86 4.54
N GLU A 186 9.61 19.46 3.96
CA GLU A 186 9.78 18.09 3.47
C GLU A 186 9.51 17.04 4.56
N SER A 187 10.01 17.26 5.78
CA SER A 187 9.83 16.31 6.88
C SER A 187 8.37 16.17 7.29
N GLU A 188 7.59 17.26 7.30
CA GLU A 188 6.16 17.19 7.62
C GLU A 188 5.38 16.43 6.56
N VAL A 189 5.72 16.65 5.29
CA VAL A 189 5.10 15.93 4.16
C VAL A 189 5.46 14.45 4.22
N GLU A 190 6.74 14.11 4.46
CA GLU A 190 7.16 12.72 4.63
C GLU A 190 6.44 12.05 5.80
N ASN A 191 6.20 12.76 6.90
CA ASN A 191 5.44 12.20 8.02
C ASN A 191 4.01 11.83 7.60
N ILE A 192 3.35 12.70 6.85
CA ILE A 192 2.00 12.44 6.33
C ILE A 192 2.00 11.31 5.30
N LEU A 193 2.79 11.45 4.23
CA LEU A 193 2.72 10.57 3.05
C LEU A 193 3.39 9.21 3.26
N PHE A 194 4.37 9.12 4.16
CA PHE A 194 5.03 7.86 4.52
C PHE A 194 4.50 7.26 5.83
N LEU A 195 3.40 7.82 6.36
CA LEU A 195 2.72 7.32 7.56
C LEU A 195 3.66 7.28 8.79
N ASN A 196 4.57 8.25 8.91
CA ASN A 196 5.36 8.42 10.13
C ASN A 196 4.51 9.23 11.11
N LYS A 197 4.37 8.71 12.33
CA LYS A 197 3.56 9.31 13.39
C LYS A 197 3.82 10.80 13.60
#